data_AF-A0A4R1QQE0-F1
#
_entry.id   AF-A0A4R1QQE0-F1
#
_cell.length_a   1.000
_cell.length_b   1.000
_cell.length_c   1.000
_cell.angle_alpha   90.00
_cell.angle_beta   90.00
_cell.angle_gamma   90.00
#
_symmetry.space_group_name_H-M   'P 1'
#
loop_
_entity.id
_entity.type
_entity.pdbx_description
1 polymer ?
#
loop_
_entity_poly.entity_id
_entity_poly.type
_entity_poly.pdbx_seq_one_letter_code
_entity_poly.pdbx_strand_id
1 'polypeptide(L)'
;MTYYKDEKKRIGVTYKLLVFGIVFINLVNLMSFTVSSKINIYGSSWSEGTGAIPFFSNDLLGGMVIIFLYMNHKLFWINEQGEKAFLPKKYEITPLTLKEIYGAKIRIMVNAVIVYMICSVGCYYFVLLGNRYPVMDFGKNIIEIAEAALAVAVFALFFLLYDFITYLGIERAS
;
A
#
# COMPACT_ATOMS: atom_id res chain seq x y z
N MET A 1 27.35 -4.70 -8.49
CA MET A 1 26.15 -4.03 -7.94
C MET A 1 24.97 -4.99 -8.09
N THR A 2 24.03 -5.10 -7.13
CA THR A 2 22.92 -6.08 -7.24
C THR A 2 21.75 -5.48 -8.01
N TYR A 3 21.07 -6.26 -8.86
CA TYR A 3 19.91 -5.83 -9.67
C TYR A 3 18.87 -5.06 -8.86
N TYR A 4 18.59 -5.51 -7.62
CA TYR A 4 17.71 -4.81 -6.68
C TYR A 4 18.12 -3.35 -6.39
N LYS A 5 19.43 -3.07 -6.23
CA LYS A 5 19.92 -1.70 -5.97
C LYS A 5 19.74 -0.81 -7.21
N ASP A 6 19.99 -1.34 -8.38
CA ASP A 6 19.86 -0.60 -9.65
C ASP A 6 18.39 -0.32 -9.97
N GLU A 7 17.52 -1.32 -9.75
CA GLU A 7 16.08 -1.17 -9.91
C GLU A 7 15.48 -0.18 -8.92
N LYS A 8 15.92 -0.22 -7.66
CA LYS A 8 15.54 0.78 -6.65
C LYS A 8 15.98 2.19 -7.04
N LYS A 9 17.15 2.34 -7.66
CA LYS A 9 17.64 3.63 -8.18
C LYS A 9 16.82 4.11 -9.38
N ARG A 10 16.44 3.21 -10.30
CA ARG A 10 15.60 3.49 -11.49
C ARG A 10 14.25 4.10 -11.13
N ILE A 11 13.57 3.55 -10.11
CA ILE A 11 12.23 4.01 -9.71
C ILE A 11 12.27 5.41 -9.08
N GLY A 12 13.42 5.77 -8.49
CA GLY A 12 13.68 7.08 -7.90
C GLY A 12 12.84 7.37 -6.65
N VAL A 13 12.70 8.65 -6.30
CA VAL A 13 12.03 9.10 -5.07
C VAL A 13 10.52 9.25 -5.25
N THR A 14 10.02 9.30 -6.49
CA THR A 14 8.61 9.59 -6.82
C THR A 14 7.61 8.70 -6.07
N TYR A 15 7.89 7.40 -5.90
CA TYR A 15 6.97 6.51 -5.18
C TYR A 15 6.89 6.84 -3.68
N LYS A 16 7.94 7.41 -3.09
CA LYS A 16 7.92 7.85 -1.69
C LYS A 16 7.02 9.06 -1.51
N LEU A 17 7.01 9.98 -2.49
CA LEU A 17 6.09 11.12 -2.50
C LEU A 17 4.64 10.67 -2.62
N LEU A 18 4.38 9.64 -3.46
CA LEU A 18 3.04 9.03 -3.54
C LEU A 18 2.63 8.43 -2.19
N VAL A 19 3.48 7.60 -1.58
CA VAL A 19 3.22 7.02 -0.25
C VAL A 19 2.94 8.13 0.77
N PHE A 20 3.77 9.17 0.82
CA PHE A 20 3.59 10.28 1.73
C PHE A 20 2.27 11.02 1.50
N GLY A 21 1.93 11.31 0.23
CA GLY A 21 0.68 11.97 -0.13
C GLY A 21 -0.56 11.18 0.30
N ILE A 22 -0.56 9.86 0.10
CA ILE A 22 -1.66 9.00 0.52
C ILE A 22 -1.76 8.94 2.05
N VAL A 23 -0.62 8.79 2.75
CA VAL A 23 -0.60 8.85 4.23
C VAL A 23 -1.15 10.18 4.73
N PHE A 24 -0.79 11.30 4.09
CA PHE A 24 -1.28 12.61 4.46
C PHE A 24 -2.79 12.75 4.26
N ILE A 25 -3.34 12.25 3.15
CA ILE A 25 -4.80 12.22 2.92
C ILE A 25 -5.51 11.40 4.00
N ASN A 26 -5.00 10.21 4.31
CA ASN A 26 -5.55 9.36 5.37
C ASN A 26 -5.49 10.05 6.74
N LEU A 27 -4.42 10.80 7.03
CA LEU A 27 -4.28 11.58 8.24
C LEU A 27 -5.36 12.67 8.34
N VAL A 28 -5.59 13.43 7.27
CA VAL A 28 -6.62 14.47 7.20
C VAL A 28 -8.02 13.88 7.40
N ASN A 29 -8.32 12.76 6.74
CA ASN A 29 -9.59 12.06 6.89
C ASN A 29 -9.79 11.56 8.33
N LEU A 30 -8.75 10.96 8.92
CA LEU A 30 -8.79 10.46 10.29
C LEU A 30 -8.98 11.61 11.30
N MET A 31 -8.31 12.74 11.12
CA MET A 31 -8.51 13.92 11.96
C MET A 31 -9.93 14.45 11.85
N SER A 32 -10.46 14.57 10.62
CA SER A 32 -11.83 15.05 10.36
C SER A 32 -12.87 14.14 10.99
N PHE A 33 -12.68 12.82 10.89
CA PHE A 33 -13.53 11.83 11.54
C PHE A 33 -13.45 11.92 13.06
N THR A 34 -12.24 12.02 13.62
CA THR A 34 -12.04 12.14 15.07
C THR A 34 -12.73 13.38 15.65
N VAL A 35 -12.63 14.53 14.98
CA VAL A 35 -13.30 15.77 15.39
C VAL A 35 -14.81 15.62 15.33
N SER A 36 -15.34 15.06 14.23
CA SER A 36 -16.78 14.83 14.06
C SER A 36 -17.34 13.88 15.13
N SER A 37 -16.64 12.78 15.40
CA SER A 37 -17.02 11.81 16.44
C SER A 37 -16.99 12.46 17.82
N LYS A 38 -15.99 13.27 18.15
CA LYS A 38 -15.96 14.02 19.41
C LYS A 38 -17.14 14.98 19.56
N ILE A 39 -17.46 15.76 18.53
CA ILE A 39 -18.61 16.69 18.56
C ILE A 39 -19.90 15.92 18.87
N ASN A 40 -20.09 14.74 18.26
CA ASN A 40 -21.24 13.90 18.54
C ASN A 40 -21.24 13.33 19.98
N ILE A 41 -20.07 12.90 20.50
CA ILE A 41 -19.91 12.40 21.87
C ILE A 41 -20.24 13.48 22.92
N TYR A 42 -19.80 14.71 22.71
CA TYR A 42 -19.99 15.81 23.67
C TYR A 42 -21.30 16.58 23.47
N GLY A 43 -21.91 16.52 22.29
CA GLY A 43 -23.12 17.28 21.93
C GLY A 43 -24.43 16.51 22.07
N SER A 44 -24.41 15.18 22.18
CA SER A 44 -25.61 14.36 22.35
C SER A 44 -25.46 13.41 23.54
N SER A 45 -26.53 13.28 24.33
CA SER A 45 -26.65 12.31 25.42
C SER A 45 -26.24 10.93 24.91
N TRP A 46 -25.11 10.42 25.42
CA TRP A 46 -24.50 9.12 25.17
C TRP A 46 -25.42 8.14 24.43
N SER A 47 -25.39 8.17 23.09
CA SER A 47 -25.83 7.02 22.32
C SER A 47 -24.69 6.02 22.35
N GLU A 48 -24.96 4.82 22.85
CA GLU A 48 -24.05 3.66 22.98
C GLU A 48 -23.38 3.20 21.65
N GLY A 49 -23.46 4.00 20.58
CA GLY A 49 -22.93 3.73 19.25
C GLY A 49 -21.67 4.53 18.85
N THR A 50 -21.15 5.47 19.66
CA THR A 50 -19.86 6.12 19.38
C THR A 50 -18.70 5.19 19.71
N GLY A 51 -18.55 4.15 18.88
CA GLY A 51 -17.52 3.13 18.99
C GLY A 51 -16.10 3.68 18.79
N ALA A 52 -15.12 2.85 19.15
CA ALA A 52 -13.72 3.08 18.80
C ALA A 52 -13.58 3.35 17.29
N ILE A 53 -12.77 4.35 16.95
CA ILE A 53 -12.45 4.66 15.55
C ILE A 53 -11.70 3.46 14.98
N PRO A 54 -12.17 2.78 13.92
CA PRO A 54 -11.44 1.65 13.35
C PRO A 54 -10.18 2.15 12.63
N PHE A 55 -9.08 1.43 12.82
CA PHE A 55 -7.87 1.54 12.02
C PHE A 55 -8.09 0.99 10.61
N PHE A 56 -8.70 -0.19 10.49
CA PHE A 56 -8.96 -0.80 9.19
C PHE A 56 -10.16 -0.14 8.51
N SER A 57 -9.87 0.69 7.50
CA SER A 57 -10.85 1.55 6.83
C SER A 57 -10.73 1.47 5.32
N ASN A 58 -11.78 1.90 4.62
CA ASN A 58 -11.80 1.98 3.16
C ASN A 58 -10.72 2.93 2.62
N ASP A 59 -10.37 3.98 3.36
CA ASP A 59 -9.29 4.91 3.00
C ASP A 59 -7.92 4.22 3.07
N LEU A 60 -7.69 3.45 4.15
CA LEU A 60 -6.47 2.66 4.28
C LEU A 60 -6.33 1.66 3.12
N LEU A 61 -7.41 0.92 2.83
CA LEU A 61 -7.47 -0.05 1.72
C LEU A 61 -7.29 0.61 0.36
N GLY A 62 -7.99 1.72 0.09
CA GLY A 62 -7.86 2.48 -1.15
C GLY A 62 -6.43 2.94 -1.37
N GLY A 63 -5.78 3.45 -0.33
CA GLY A 63 -4.36 3.81 -0.38
C GLY A 63 -3.44 2.62 -0.68
N MET A 64 -3.69 1.43 -0.09
CA MET A 64 -2.95 0.22 -0.45
C MET A 64 -3.10 -0.11 -1.92
N VAL A 65 -4.32 -0.14 -2.44
CA VAL A 65 -4.62 -0.48 -3.84
C VAL A 65 -3.93 0.49 -4.79
N ILE A 66 -3.96 1.80 -4.51
CA ILE A 66 -3.29 2.82 -5.33
C ILE A 66 -1.78 2.58 -5.35
N ILE A 67 -1.16 2.29 -4.20
CA ILE A 67 0.28 2.01 -4.13
C ILE A 67 0.62 0.76 -4.92
N PHE A 68 -0.14 -0.32 -4.76
CA PHE A 68 0.07 -1.56 -5.51
C PHE A 68 -0.04 -1.33 -7.02
N LEU A 69 -1.09 -0.65 -7.49
CA LEU A 69 -1.28 -0.36 -8.91
C LEU A 69 -0.16 0.50 -9.48
N TYR A 70 0.21 1.58 -8.78
CA TYR A 70 1.29 2.46 -9.22
C TYR A 70 2.64 1.73 -9.24
N MET A 71 2.95 0.95 -8.20
CA MET A 71 4.20 0.20 -8.13
C MET A 71 4.24 -0.90 -9.18
N ASN A 72 3.14 -1.64 -9.39
CA ASN A 72 3.04 -2.64 -10.43
C ASN A 72 3.30 -2.02 -11.81
N HIS A 73 2.62 -0.90 -12.14
CA HIS A 73 2.83 -0.18 -13.39
C HIS A 73 4.29 0.23 -13.56
N LYS A 74 4.89 0.86 -12.55
CA LYS A 74 6.26 1.40 -12.64
C LYS A 74 7.35 0.32 -12.66
N LEU A 75 7.10 -0.81 -12.00
CA LEU A 75 8.06 -1.92 -11.92
C LEU A 75 8.01 -2.81 -13.16
N PHE A 76 6.81 -3.14 -13.65
CA PHE A 76 6.64 -4.17 -14.67
C PHE A 76 6.38 -3.62 -16.06
N TRP A 77 6.02 -2.35 -16.19
CA TRP A 77 5.70 -1.73 -17.48
C TRP A 77 6.65 -0.59 -17.82
N ILE A 78 6.96 -0.46 -19.10
CA ILE A 78 7.66 0.71 -19.66
C ILE A 78 6.91 1.18 -20.90
N ASN A 79 6.85 2.49 -21.09
CA ASN A 79 6.39 3.05 -22.35
C ASN A 79 7.61 3.19 -23.27
N GLU A 80 7.61 2.47 -24.39
CA GLU A 80 8.58 2.66 -25.45
C GLU A 80 7.87 2.99 -26.75
N GLN A 81 8.30 4.07 -27.39
CA GLN A 81 7.78 4.50 -28.70
C GLN A 81 6.24 4.65 -28.76
N GLY A 82 5.59 4.93 -27.62
CA GLY A 82 4.14 5.07 -27.51
C GLY A 82 3.40 3.79 -27.11
N GLU A 83 4.08 2.64 -27.05
CA GLU A 83 3.50 1.35 -26.66
C GLU A 83 3.94 0.92 -25.26
N LYS A 84 3.00 0.34 -24.50
CA LYS A 84 3.25 -0.25 -23.18
C LYS A 84 3.87 -1.64 -23.38
N ALA A 85 5.16 -1.76 -23.08
CA ALA A 85 5.87 -3.03 -23.12
C ALA A 85 6.09 -3.60 -21.70
N PHE A 86 5.96 -4.91 -21.57
CA PHE A 86 6.22 -5.63 -20.32
C PHE A 86 7.73 -5.85 -20.14
N LEU A 87 8.29 -5.29 -19.07
CA LEU A 87 9.74 -5.17 -18.84
C LEU A 87 10.49 -6.52 -18.75
N PRO A 88 9.97 -7.56 -18.06
CA PRO A 88 10.66 -8.85 -17.91
C PRO A 88 11.06 -9.54 -19.23
N LYS A 89 10.30 -9.38 -20.32
CA LYS A 89 10.65 -9.96 -21.63
C LYS A 89 11.98 -9.44 -22.18
N LYS A 90 12.36 -8.21 -21.86
CA LYS A 90 13.63 -7.62 -22.33
C LYS A 90 14.87 -8.19 -21.65
N TYR A 91 14.68 -8.84 -20.51
CA TYR A 91 15.77 -9.42 -19.75
C TYR A 91 16.00 -10.90 -20.09
N GLU A 92 15.26 -11.48 -21.03
CA GLU A 92 15.57 -12.82 -21.57
C GLU A 92 16.99 -12.91 -22.15
N ILE A 93 17.54 -11.77 -22.61
CA ILE A 93 18.89 -11.67 -23.20
C ILE A 93 19.97 -11.43 -22.11
N THR A 94 19.58 -11.08 -20.89
CA THR A 94 20.53 -10.86 -19.78
C THR A 94 20.78 -12.14 -18.98
N PRO A 95 21.97 -12.30 -18.35
CA PRO A 95 22.30 -13.49 -17.55
C PRO A 95 21.55 -13.56 -16.20
N LEU A 96 20.48 -12.80 -16.03
CA LEU A 96 19.68 -12.74 -14.81
C LEU A 96 18.49 -13.68 -14.93
N THR A 97 18.22 -14.46 -13.88
CA THR A 97 17.06 -15.34 -13.87
C THR A 97 15.76 -14.53 -13.68
N LEU A 98 14.66 -14.98 -14.29
CA LEU A 98 13.33 -14.38 -14.07
C LEU A 98 12.99 -14.30 -12.58
N LYS A 99 13.35 -15.33 -11.81
CA LYS A 99 13.15 -15.35 -10.35
C LYS A 99 13.84 -14.18 -9.63
N GLU A 100 15.06 -13.83 -10.02
CA GLU A 100 15.79 -12.69 -9.45
C GLU A 100 15.17 -11.35 -9.82
N ILE A 101 14.70 -11.22 -11.07
CA ILE A 101 14.06 -10.01 -11.58
C ILE A 101 12.73 -9.77 -10.88
N TYR A 102 11.84 -10.76 -10.89
CA TYR A 102 10.56 -10.70 -10.20
C TYR A 102 10.79 -10.50 -8.71
N GLY A 103 11.66 -11.30 -8.08
CA GLY A 103 11.95 -11.21 -6.65
C GLY A 103 12.40 -9.82 -6.22
N ALA A 104 13.26 -9.16 -6.99
CA ALA A 104 13.68 -7.80 -6.72
C ALA A 104 12.52 -6.79 -6.84
N LYS A 105 11.71 -6.86 -7.90
CA LYS A 105 10.58 -5.95 -8.13
C LYS A 105 9.51 -6.09 -7.05
N ILE A 106 9.13 -7.33 -6.75
CA ILE A 106 8.16 -7.66 -5.69
C ILE A 106 8.65 -7.14 -4.34
N ARG A 107 9.93 -7.34 -4.03
CA ARG A 107 10.52 -6.83 -2.79
C ARG A 107 10.42 -5.31 -2.69
N ILE A 108 10.61 -4.58 -3.79
CA ILE A 108 10.45 -3.11 -3.80
C ILE A 108 8.99 -2.73 -3.57
N MET A 109 8.04 -3.40 -4.24
CA MET A 109 6.60 -3.17 -4.09
C MET A 109 6.14 -3.42 -2.65
N VAL A 110 6.47 -4.59 -2.08
CA VAL A 110 6.13 -4.96 -0.71
C VAL A 110 6.72 -3.98 0.29
N ASN A 111 7.98 -3.56 0.09
CA ASN A 111 8.60 -2.54 0.96
C ASN A 111 7.84 -1.20 0.92
N ALA A 112 7.33 -0.77 -0.23
CA ALA A 112 6.56 0.48 -0.32
C ALA A 112 5.25 0.39 0.49
N VAL A 113 4.57 -0.75 0.42
CA VAL A 113 3.32 -1.00 1.15
C VAL A 113 3.57 -1.16 2.65
N ILE A 114 4.65 -1.83 3.06
CA ILE A 114 5.04 -1.92 4.47
C ILE A 114 5.34 -0.54 5.06
N VAL A 115 6.08 0.30 4.34
CA VAL A 115 6.35 1.68 4.78
C VAL A 115 5.05 2.46 4.93
N TYR A 116 4.14 2.35 3.96
CA TYR A 116 2.80 2.96 4.05
C TYR A 116 2.03 2.49 5.29
N MET A 117 2.05 1.18 5.59
CA MET A 117 1.41 0.61 6.77
C MET A 117 1.97 1.15 8.07
N ILE A 118 3.30 1.16 8.22
CA ILE A 118 3.97 1.68 9.41
C ILE A 118 3.63 3.16 9.63
N CYS A 119 3.68 3.97 8.57
CA CYS A 119 3.31 5.38 8.63
C CYS A 119 1.84 5.58 8.99
N SER A 120 0.94 4.76 8.45
CA SER A 120 -0.50 4.83 8.73
C SER A 120 -0.82 4.45 10.18
N VAL A 121 -0.20 3.40 10.72
CA VAL A 121 -0.30 3.03 12.14
C VAL A 121 0.21 4.16 13.03
N GLY A 122 1.35 4.76 12.68
CA GLY A 122 1.91 5.89 13.41
C GLY A 122 0.96 7.10 13.42
N CYS A 123 0.39 7.45 12.26
CA CYS A 123 -0.60 8.52 12.12
C CYS A 123 -1.86 8.23 12.94
N TYR A 124 -2.33 6.99 12.94
CA TYR A 124 -3.50 6.56 13.68
C TYR A 124 -3.35 6.80 15.19
N TYR A 125 -2.30 6.25 15.79
CA TYR A 125 -2.03 6.46 17.20
C TYR A 125 -1.70 7.92 17.54
N PHE A 126 -1.00 8.63 16.66
CA PHE A 126 -0.73 10.06 16.82
C PHE A 126 -2.03 10.87 16.94
N VAL A 127 -3.01 10.63 16.05
CA VAL A 127 -4.30 11.33 16.10
C VAL A 127 -5.07 10.97 17.36
N LEU A 128 -5.19 9.67 17.71
CA LEU A 128 -5.95 9.24 18.89
C LEU A 128 -5.37 9.78 20.20
N LEU A 129 -4.05 9.68 20.38
CA LEU A 129 -3.35 10.16 21.57
C LEU A 129 -3.35 11.69 21.64
N GLY A 130 -3.04 12.37 20.53
CA GLY A 130 -3.04 13.83 20.45
C GLY A 130 -4.41 14.42 20.71
N ASN A 131 -5.47 13.69 20.37
CA ASN A 131 -6.84 14.08 20.64
C ASN A 131 -7.38 13.58 21.98
N ARG A 132 -6.63 12.82 22.79
CA ARG A 132 -7.15 12.21 24.03
C ARG A 132 -8.49 11.49 23.80
N TYR A 133 -8.58 10.70 22.72
CA TYR A 133 -9.82 10.03 22.37
C TYR A 133 -10.20 9.03 23.48
N PRO A 134 -11.44 9.08 24.02
CA PRO A 134 -11.79 8.40 25.27
C PRO A 134 -11.96 6.89 25.12
N VAL A 135 -12.16 6.38 23.89
CA VAL A 135 -12.42 4.97 23.61
C VAL A 135 -11.31 4.42 22.73
N MET A 136 -10.24 3.91 23.35
CA MET A 136 -9.17 3.16 22.67
C MET A 136 -9.29 1.68 23.01
N ASP A 137 -9.73 0.89 22.04
CA ASP A 137 -9.76 -0.57 22.15
C ASP A 137 -8.49 -1.17 21.52
N PHE A 138 -7.48 -1.42 22.37
CA PHE A 138 -6.22 -2.02 21.92
C PHE A 138 -6.39 -3.43 21.35
N GLY A 139 -7.33 -4.22 21.87
CA GLY A 139 -7.57 -5.59 21.41
C GLY A 139 -8.11 -5.59 19.98
N LYS A 140 -9.15 -4.79 19.74
CA LYS A 140 -9.72 -4.59 18.40
C LYS A 140 -8.71 -4.01 17.42
N ASN A 141 -7.91 -3.03 17.85
CA ASN A 141 -6.86 -2.44 17.01
C ASN A 141 -5.79 -3.45 16.57
N ILE A 142 -5.39 -4.39 17.44
CA ILE A 142 -4.43 -5.44 17.08
C ILE A 142 -5.00 -6.35 15.99
N ILE A 143 -6.26 -6.75 16.13
CA ILE A 143 -6.96 -7.58 15.13
C ILE A 143 -7.01 -6.84 13.78
N GLU A 144 -7.42 -5.58 13.78
CA GLU A 144 -7.50 -4.76 12.56
C GLU A 144 -6.14 -4.54 11.89
N ILE A 145 -5.05 -4.39 12.67
CA ILE A 145 -3.69 -4.35 12.13
C ILE A 145 -3.32 -5.69 11.49
N ALA A 146 -3.70 -6.81 12.10
CA ALA A 146 -3.46 -8.15 11.54
C ALA A 146 -4.26 -8.38 10.26
N GLU A 147 -5.53 -7.96 10.21
CA GLU A 147 -6.37 -7.99 9.00
C GLU A 147 -5.77 -7.15 7.89
N ALA A 148 -5.29 -5.95 8.20
CA ALA A 148 -4.61 -5.09 7.24
C ALA A 148 -3.32 -5.73 6.71
N ALA A 149 -2.53 -6.38 7.58
CA ALA A 149 -1.33 -7.10 7.18
C ALA A 149 -1.67 -8.32 6.29
N LEU A 150 -2.75 -9.03 6.59
CA LEU A 150 -3.25 -10.13 5.75
C LEU A 150 -3.70 -9.61 4.38
N ALA A 151 -4.39 -8.48 4.33
CA ALA A 151 -4.78 -7.83 3.08
C ALA A 151 -3.56 -7.51 2.21
N VAL A 152 -2.47 -7.01 2.80
CA VAL A 152 -1.20 -6.78 2.08
C VAL A 152 -0.66 -8.08 1.47
N ALA A 153 -0.70 -9.20 2.20
CA ALA A 153 -0.25 -10.50 1.69
C ALA A 153 -1.14 -11.00 0.55
N VAL A 154 -2.47 -10.87 0.67
CA VAL A 154 -3.44 -11.25 -0.36
C VAL A 154 -3.25 -10.41 -1.63
N PHE A 155 -3.12 -9.08 -1.50
CA PHE A 155 -2.86 -8.22 -2.65
C PHE A 155 -1.53 -8.55 -3.31
N ALA A 156 -0.46 -8.76 -2.52
CA ALA A 156 0.81 -9.18 -3.08
C ALA A 156 0.67 -10.47 -3.90
N LEU A 157 -0.01 -11.50 -3.39
CA LEU A 157 -0.30 -12.74 -4.13
C LEU A 157 -1.13 -12.51 -5.38
N PHE A 158 -2.17 -11.68 -5.31
CA PHE A 158 -3.01 -11.35 -6.45
C PHE A 158 -2.22 -10.70 -7.59
N PHE A 159 -1.40 -9.69 -7.28
CA PHE A 159 -0.56 -9.03 -8.28
C PHE A 159 0.52 -9.97 -8.86
N LEU A 160 1.08 -10.85 -8.03
CA LEU A 160 2.01 -11.88 -8.49
C LEU A 160 1.37 -12.82 -9.51
N LEU A 161 0.16 -13.30 -9.22
CA LEU A 161 -0.59 -14.17 -10.11
C LEU A 161 -0.99 -13.43 -11.40
N TYR A 162 -1.44 -12.19 -11.29
CA TYR A 162 -1.80 -11.35 -12.43
C TYR A 162 -0.61 -11.15 -13.37
N ASP A 163 0.55 -10.78 -12.83
CA ASP A 163 1.77 -10.58 -13.63
C ASP A 163 2.25 -11.89 -14.26
N PHE A 164 2.17 -13.00 -13.54
CA PHE A 164 2.54 -14.32 -14.05
C PHE A 164 1.62 -14.79 -15.19
N ILE A 165 0.29 -14.61 -15.05
CA ILE A 165 -0.68 -14.93 -16.10
C ILE A 165 -0.46 -14.03 -17.32
N THR A 166 -0.22 -12.74 -17.10
CA THR A 166 0.06 -11.78 -18.19
C THR A 166 1.33 -12.19 -18.94
N TYR A 167 2.38 -12.60 -18.24
CA TYR A 167 3.60 -13.12 -18.85
C TYR A 167 3.33 -14.35 -19.75
N LEU A 168 2.63 -15.37 -19.23
CA LEU A 168 2.28 -16.58 -19.99
C LEU A 168 1.35 -16.30 -21.18
N GLY A 169 0.44 -15.34 -21.06
CA GLY A 169 -0.48 -14.95 -22.13
C GLY A 169 0.26 -14.31 -23.32
N ILE A 170 1.34 -13.58 -23.06
CA ILE A 170 2.17 -12.99 -24.12
C ILE A 170 3.11 -14.05 -24.75
N GLU A 171 3.48 -15.14 -24.06
CA GLU A 171 4.21 -16.27 -24.68
C GLU A 171 3.37 -17.04 -25.70
N ARG A 172 2.05 -17.14 -25.52
CA ARG A 172 1.18 -17.83 -26.49
C ARG A 172 0.88 -17.02 -27.75
N ALA A 173 1.16 -15.72 -27.74
CA ALA A 173 0.84 -14.80 -28.83
C ALA A 173 2.04 -14.47 -29.74
N SER A 174 3.24 -14.97 -29.41
CA SER A 174 4.49 -14.85 -30.17
C SER A 174 4.89 -16.17 -30.80
#